data_AF-A0A1Y2V7V9-F1
#
_entry.id   AF-A0A1Y2V7V9-F1
#
_cell.length_a   1.000
_cell.length_b   1.000
_cell.length_c   1.000
_cell.angle_alpha   90.00
_cell.angle_beta   90.00
_cell.angle_gamma   90.00
#
_symmetry.space_group_name_H-M   'P 1'
#
loop_
_entity.id
_entity.type
_entity.pdbx_description
1 polymer ?
#
loop_
_entity_poly.entity_id
_entity_poly.type
_entity_poly.pdbx_seq_one_letter_code
_entity_poly.pdbx_strand_id
1 'polypeptide(L)'
;MLGAVALTRWGRYKPVHILAFALQTLGLGLFTLQNEETTVAQSAVFQCIVSLGLGMVFSTMLPAFQAFTHERDLAACTAAWYFIRLFGHVWGVAIPGAVFNDRVDVLLAEGFISDPEVARIISAGGAYQSASAAFV
;
A
#
# COMPACT_ATOMS: atom_id res chain seq x y z
N MET A 1 13.34 4.38 -9.88
CA MET A 1 14.39 5.01 -10.70
C MET A 1 14.15 6.51 -10.90
N LEU A 2 12.93 6.97 -11.21
CA LEU A 2 12.64 8.41 -11.37
C LEU A 2 12.99 9.25 -10.12
N GLY A 3 12.68 8.76 -8.92
CA GLY A 3 13.02 9.45 -7.66
C GLY A 3 14.53 9.59 -7.44
N ALA A 4 15.29 8.53 -7.71
CA ALA A 4 16.76 8.55 -7.66
C ALA A 4 17.35 9.56 -8.66
N VAL A 5 16.87 9.59 -9.91
CA VAL A 5 17.33 10.55 -10.92
C VAL A 5 17.00 11.99 -10.51
N ALA A 6 15.80 12.24 -9.99
CA ALA A 6 15.38 13.54 -9.50
C ALA A 6 16.22 14.00 -8.30
N LEU A 7 16.50 13.10 -7.35
CA LEU A 7 17.35 13.38 -6.19
C LEU A 7 18.78 13.71 -6.60
N THR A 8 19.37 12.93 -7.52
CA THR A 8 20.73 13.18 -8.04
C THR A 8 20.81 14.52 -8.79
N ARG A 9 19.76 14.90 -9.52
CA ARG A 9 19.73 16.15 -10.30
C ARG A 9 19.45 17.40 -9.45
N TRP A 10 18.61 17.29 -8.42
CA TRP A 10 18.19 18.43 -7.61
C TRP A 10 18.89 18.55 -6.25
N GLY A 11 19.53 17.49 -5.77
CA GLY A 11 20.22 17.44 -4.47
C GLY A 11 19.31 17.67 -3.26
N ARG A 12 17.97 17.64 -3.44
CA ARG A 12 16.98 17.95 -2.40
C ARG A 12 15.92 16.87 -2.31
N TYR A 13 15.88 16.14 -1.20
CA TYR A 13 14.90 15.07 -0.96
C TYR A 13 13.49 15.58 -0.65
N LYS A 14 13.36 16.76 -0.01
CA LYS A 14 12.07 17.27 0.47
C LYS A 14 11.03 17.48 -0.64
N PRO A 15 11.33 18.17 -1.77
CA PRO A 15 10.36 18.31 -2.86
C PRO A 15 9.98 16.97 -3.51
N VAL A 16 10.95 16.05 -3.65
CA VAL A 16 10.71 14.70 -4.19
C VAL A 16 9.75 13.92 -3.30
N HIS A 17 9.96 13.96 -1.97
CA HIS A 17 9.06 13.30 -1.02
C HIS A 17 7.66 13.92 -1.02
N ILE A 18 7.54 15.24 -1.05
CA ILE A 18 6.23 15.91 -1.09
C ILE A 18 5.44 15.49 -2.34
N LEU A 19 6.07 15.54 -3.52
CA LEU A 19 5.42 15.10 -4.76
C LEU A 19 5.02 13.63 -4.69
N ALA A 20 5.91 12.78 -4.19
CA ALA A 20 5.68 11.35 -4.13
C ALA A 20 4.56 10.96 -3.13
N PHE A 21 4.46 11.64 -1.99
CA PHE A 21 3.32 11.49 -1.08
C PHE A 21 2.03 12.07 -1.68
N ALA A 22 2.09 13.20 -2.38
CA ALA A 22 0.92 13.76 -3.06
C ALA A 22 0.36 12.79 -4.11
N LEU A 23 1.22 12.15 -4.92
CA LEU A 23 0.80 11.13 -5.88
C LEU A 23 0.22 9.89 -5.20
N GLN A 24 0.79 9.45 -4.08
CA GLN A 24 0.22 8.31 -3.32
C GLN A 24 -1.15 8.64 -2.75
N THR A 25 -1.31 9.82 -2.12
CA THR A 25 -2.61 10.28 -1.60
C THR A 25 -3.64 10.41 -2.73
N LEU A 26 -3.24 10.97 -3.87
CA LEU A 26 -4.09 11.07 -5.05
C LEU A 26 -4.51 9.69 -5.56
N GLY A 27 -3.56 8.77 -5.73
CA GLY A 27 -3.84 7.43 -6.24
C GLY A 27 -4.73 6.61 -5.30
N LEU A 28 -4.52 6.69 -3.99
CA LEU A 28 -5.42 6.07 -2.99
C LEU A 28 -6.81 6.70 -3.02
N GLY A 29 -6.92 8.02 -3.19
CA GLY A 29 -8.20 8.70 -3.39
C GLY A 29 -8.91 8.28 -4.68
N LEU A 30 -8.17 8.03 -5.77
CA LEU A 30 -8.75 7.54 -7.01
C LEU A 30 -9.32 6.12 -6.86
N PHE A 31 -8.72 5.28 -6.01
CA PHE A 31 -9.28 3.95 -5.73
C PHE A 31 -10.68 4.01 -5.08
N THR A 32 -11.06 5.09 -4.39
CA THR A 32 -12.42 5.22 -3.84
C THR A 32 -13.48 5.45 -4.91
N LEU A 33 -13.09 5.79 -6.14
CA LEU A 33 -14.00 5.95 -7.27
C LEU A 33 -14.24 4.64 -8.04
N GLN A 34 -13.49 3.58 -7.72
CA GLN A 34 -13.66 2.29 -8.38
C GLN A 34 -14.95 1.61 -7.95
N ASN A 35 -15.61 1.00 -8.91
CA ASN A 35 -16.85 0.24 -8.77
C ASN A 35 -16.86 -0.93 -9.76
N GLU A 36 -17.97 -1.66 -9.81
CA GLU A 36 -18.16 -2.84 -10.64
C GLU A 36 -18.04 -2.58 -12.15
N GLU A 37 -18.28 -1.33 -12.58
CA GLU A 37 -18.18 -0.91 -13.99
C GLU A 37 -16.78 -0.42 -14.38
N THR A 38 -15.86 -0.35 -13.42
CA THR A 38 -14.51 0.17 -13.65
C THR A 38 -13.73 -0.77 -14.56
N THR A 39 -13.27 -0.24 -15.69
CA THR A 39 -12.49 -1.01 -16.66
C THR A 39 -11.09 -1.34 -16.14
N VAL A 40 -10.52 -2.44 -16.64
CA VAL A 40 -9.12 -2.82 -16.34
C VAL A 40 -8.15 -1.69 -16.69
N ALA A 41 -8.41 -0.96 -17.78
CA ALA A 41 -7.59 0.18 -18.20
C ALA A 41 -7.60 1.33 -17.17
N GLN A 42 -8.77 1.68 -16.62
CA GLN A 42 -8.88 2.69 -15.57
C GLN A 42 -8.15 2.25 -14.30
N SER A 43 -8.32 1.00 -13.88
CA SER A 43 -7.61 0.44 -12.73
C SER A 43 -6.09 0.44 -12.91
N ALA A 44 -5.61 0.09 -14.11
CA ALA A 44 -4.20 0.14 -14.43
C ALA A 44 -3.64 1.58 -14.35
N VAL A 45 -4.37 2.59 -14.83
CA VAL A 45 -3.96 3.99 -14.72
C VAL A 45 -3.86 4.42 -13.25
N PHE A 46 -4.84 4.08 -12.41
CA PHE A 46 -4.81 4.43 -10.99
C PHE A 46 -3.63 3.75 -10.28
N GLN A 47 -3.38 2.46 -10.57
CA GLN A 47 -2.23 1.72 -10.05
C GLN A 47 -0.89 2.33 -10.51
N CYS A 48 -0.80 2.81 -11.75
CA CYS A 48 0.38 3.50 -12.26
C CYS A 48 0.67 4.78 -11.45
N ILE A 49 -0.35 5.58 -11.11
CA ILE A 49 -0.19 6.80 -10.29
C ILE A 49 0.38 6.45 -8.91
N VAL A 50 -0.20 5.46 -8.23
CA VAL A 50 0.28 4.98 -6.92
C VAL A 50 1.72 4.47 -7.04
N SER A 51 2.00 3.64 -8.05
CA SER A 51 3.31 3.02 -8.27
C SER A 51 4.41 4.03 -8.60
N LEU A 52 4.07 5.12 -9.30
CA LEU A 52 4.99 6.23 -9.54
C LEU A 52 5.38 6.93 -8.23
N GLY A 53 4.40 7.24 -7.38
CA GLY A 53 4.66 7.82 -6.05
C GLY A 53 5.51 6.89 -5.17
N LEU A 54 5.10 5.63 -5.07
CA LEU A 54 5.81 4.61 -4.30
C LEU A 54 7.25 4.42 -4.78
N GLY A 55 7.45 4.31 -6.09
CA GLY A 55 8.78 4.12 -6.69
C GLY A 55 9.71 5.31 -6.50
N MET A 56 9.16 6.54 -6.37
CA MET A 56 9.96 7.71 -6.00
C MET A 56 10.41 7.64 -4.55
N VAL A 57 9.48 7.50 -3.59
CA VAL A 57 9.80 7.43 -2.16
C VAL A 57 10.76 6.28 -1.86
N PHE A 58 10.49 5.09 -2.41
CA PHE A 58 11.26 3.88 -2.11
C PHE A 58 12.75 4.04 -2.46
N SER A 59 13.06 4.76 -3.54
CA SER A 59 14.44 4.99 -3.97
C SER A 59 15.18 6.10 -3.20
N THR A 60 14.46 7.00 -2.51
CA THR A 60 15.08 8.19 -1.89
C THR A 60 15.03 8.19 -0.37
N MET A 61 14.16 7.39 0.24
CA MET A 61 13.88 7.44 1.67
C MET A 61 15.04 6.94 2.54
N LEU A 62 15.72 5.85 2.16
CA LEU A 62 16.88 5.36 2.91
C LEU A 62 18.07 6.34 2.86
N PRO A 63 18.51 6.85 1.69
CA PRO A 63 19.54 7.89 1.64
C PRO A 63 19.16 9.15 2.43
N ALA A 64 17.89 9.57 2.40
CA ALA A 64 17.44 10.71 3.18
C ALA A 64 17.50 10.47 4.70
N PHE A 65 17.19 9.25 5.15
CA PHE A 65 17.30 8.85 6.56
C PHE A 65 18.76 8.78 7.02
N GLN A 66 19.65 8.32 6.14
CA GLN A 66 21.09 8.22 6.40
C GLN A 66 21.82 9.57 6.30
N ALA A 67 21.25 10.59 5.63
CA ALA A 67 21.95 11.83 5.26
C ALA A 67 22.60 12.60 6.42
N PHE A 68 22.08 12.46 7.64
CA PHE A 68 22.59 13.15 8.84
C PHE A 68 23.24 12.19 9.85
N THR A 69 23.51 10.95 9.45
CA THR A 69 24.07 9.90 10.33
C THR A 69 25.58 9.80 10.15
N HIS A 70 26.33 9.60 11.24
CA HIS A 70 27.76 9.34 11.16
C HIS A 70 28.04 7.95 10.58
N GLU A 71 29.16 7.76 9.88
CA GLU A 71 29.49 6.48 9.22
C GLU A 71 29.45 5.28 10.19
N ARG A 72 29.90 5.49 11.43
CA ARG A 72 29.88 4.47 12.49
C ARG A 72 28.47 3.94 12.82
N ASP A 73 27.44 4.75 12.57
CA ASP A 73 26.05 4.48 12.94
C ASP A 73 25.17 4.09 11.73
N LEU A 74 25.73 4.06 10.50
CA LEU A 74 24.96 3.78 9.29
C LEU A 74 24.28 2.40 9.31
N ALA A 75 24.93 1.39 9.88
CA ALA A 75 24.35 0.05 10.03
C ALA A 75 23.12 0.09 10.95
N ALA A 76 23.23 0.74 12.11
CA ALA A 76 22.12 0.88 13.06
C ALA A 76 20.98 1.72 12.47
N CYS A 77 21.30 2.80 11.75
CA CYS A 77 20.35 3.65 11.04
C CYS A 77 19.56 2.89 9.97
N THR A 78 20.25 2.05 9.18
CA THR A 78 19.61 1.19 8.17
C THR A 78 18.69 0.15 8.81
N ALA A 79 19.14 -0.48 9.91
CA ALA A 79 18.34 -1.45 10.64
C ALA A 79 17.07 -0.81 11.23
N ALA A 80 17.18 0.38 11.84
CA ALA A 80 16.05 1.13 12.37
C ALA A 80 15.06 1.53 11.26
N TRP A 81 15.55 2.02 10.12
CA TRP A 81 14.72 2.32 8.96
C TRP A 81 13.93 1.10 8.48
N TYR A 82 14.61 -0.05 8.35
CA TYR A 82 13.98 -1.28 7.90
C TYR A 82 12.96 -1.80 8.92
N PHE A 83 13.27 -1.73 10.22
CA PHE A 83 12.37 -2.09 11.30
C PHE A 83 11.07 -1.26 11.26
N ILE A 84 11.17 0.08 11.20
CA ILE A 84 9.99 0.97 11.11
C ILE A 84 9.17 0.63 9.87
N ARG A 85 9.84 0.41 8.74
CA ARG A 85 9.17 0.06 7.48
C ARG A 85 8.41 -1.25 7.59
N LEU A 86 9.04 -2.33 8.08
CA LEU A 86 8.39 -3.63 8.24
C LEU A 86 7.26 -3.59 9.26
N PHE A 87 7.44 -2.88 10.37
CA PHE A 87 6.39 -2.65 11.34
C PHE A 87 5.16 -2.00 10.70
N GLY A 88 5.36 -1.00 9.85
CA GLY A 88 4.30 -0.39 9.04
C GLY A 88 3.62 -1.36 8.07
N HIS A 89 4.35 -2.33 7.50
CA HIS A 89 3.76 -3.33 6.59
C HIS A 89 2.78 -4.25 7.30
N VAL A 90 3.08 -4.64 8.55
CA VAL A 90 2.18 -5.48 9.36
C VAL A 90 0.82 -4.79 9.50
N TRP A 91 0.81 -3.52 9.90
CA TRP A 91 -0.43 -2.74 10.02
C TRP A 91 -1.09 -2.46 8.66
N GLY A 92 -0.28 -2.21 7.63
CA GLY A 92 -0.75 -1.95 6.27
C GLY A 92 -1.52 -3.11 5.64
N VAL A 93 -1.27 -4.35 6.07
CA VAL A 93 -2.04 -5.53 5.63
C VAL A 93 -3.16 -5.87 6.61
N ALA A 94 -2.89 -5.80 7.92
CA ALA A 94 -3.85 -6.20 8.94
C ALA A 94 -5.12 -5.32 8.95
N ILE A 95 -4.98 -4.00 8.82
CA ILE A 95 -6.12 -3.07 8.88
C ILE A 95 -7.06 -3.26 7.67
N PRO A 96 -6.60 -3.23 6.41
CA PRO A 96 -7.48 -3.48 5.27
C PRO A 96 -8.10 -4.89 5.30
N GLY A 97 -7.36 -5.90 5.75
CA GLY A 97 -7.89 -7.25 5.91
C GLY A 97 -9.03 -7.31 6.93
N ALA A 98 -8.90 -6.62 8.07
CA ALA A 98 -9.97 -6.52 9.06
C ALA A 98 -11.21 -5.79 8.51
N VAL A 99 -11.01 -4.64 7.86
CA VAL A 99 -12.10 -3.85 7.25
C VAL A 99 -12.81 -4.64 6.15
N PHE A 100 -12.07 -5.38 5.32
CA PHE A 100 -12.65 -6.23 4.28
C PHE A 100 -13.55 -7.33 4.87
N ASN A 101 -13.05 -8.04 5.87
CA ASN A 101 -13.81 -9.11 6.52
C ASN A 101 -15.07 -8.58 7.22
N ASP A 102 -14.96 -7.46 7.95
CA ASP A 102 -16.09 -6.79 8.60
C ASP A 102 -17.17 -6.41 7.58
N ARG A 103 -16.77 -5.85 6.44
CA ARG A 103 -17.71 -5.50 5.37
C ARG A 103 -18.38 -6.72 4.75
N VAL A 104 -17.67 -7.84 4.58
CA VAL A 104 -18.25 -9.08 4.07
C VAL A 104 -19.28 -9.64 5.06
N ASP A 105 -18.99 -9.64 6.36
CA ASP A 105 -19.95 -10.10 7.38
C ASP A 105 -21.25 -9.27 7.37
N VAL A 106 -21.16 -7.95 7.16
CA VAL A 106 -22.34 -7.08 6.97
C VAL A 106 -23.15 -7.51 5.73
N LEU A 107 -22.49 -7.76 4.59
CA LEU A 107 -23.17 -8.16 3.35
C LEU A 107 -23.80 -9.56 3.45
N LEU A 108 -23.17 -10.48 4.21
CA LEU A 108 -23.75 -11.80 4.50
C LEU A 108 -25.04 -11.66 5.32
N ALA A 109 -25.07 -10.78 6.32
CA ALA A 109 -26.25 -10.51 7.12
C ALA A 109 -27.41 -9.90 6.30
N GLU A 110 -27.08 -9.14 5.25
CA GLU A 110 -28.04 -8.59 4.28
C GLU A 110 -28.56 -9.64 3.27
N GLY A 111 -28.03 -10.86 3.29
CA GLY A 111 -28.52 -11.97 2.47
C GLY A 111 -27.99 -12.00 1.03
N PHE A 112 -26.85 -11.35 0.76
CA PHE A 112 -26.25 -11.31 -0.59
C PHE A 112 -25.76 -12.67 -1.11
N ILE A 113 -25.55 -13.66 -0.23
CA ILE A 113 -25.12 -15.01 -0.60
C ILE A 113 -26.18 -16.03 -0.18
N SER A 114 -26.73 -16.72 -1.18
CA SER A 114 -27.77 -17.73 -0.97
C SER A 114 -27.21 -19.10 -0.56
N ASP A 115 -25.93 -19.38 -0.84
CA ASP A 115 -25.28 -20.64 -0.51
C ASP A 115 -24.79 -20.66 0.96
N PRO A 116 -25.37 -21.51 1.83
CA PRO A 116 -25.00 -21.58 3.24
C PRO A 116 -23.57 -22.07 3.48
N GLU A 117 -23.01 -22.89 2.58
CA GLU A 117 -21.66 -23.42 2.74
C GLU A 117 -20.61 -22.35 2.46
N VAL A 118 -20.80 -21.59 1.37
CA VAL A 118 -19.94 -20.45 1.02
C VAL A 118 -20.01 -19.37 2.11
N ALA A 119 -21.21 -19.03 2.58
CA ALA A 119 -21.39 -18.06 3.66
C ALA A 119 -20.61 -18.46 4.92
N ARG A 120 -20.62 -19.76 5.28
CA ARG A 120 -19.87 -20.27 6.43
C ARG A 120 -18.35 -20.15 6.25
N ILE A 121 -17.84 -20.41 5.04
CA ILE A 121 -16.39 -20.35 4.75
C ILE A 121 -15.86 -18.92 4.86
N ILE A 122 -16.59 -17.94 4.34
CA ILE A 122 -16.11 -16.56 4.26
C ILE A 122 -16.50 -15.71 5.47
N SER A 123 -17.42 -16.16 6.31
CA SER A 123 -17.80 -15.46 7.55
C SER A 123 -16.64 -15.35 8.57
N ALA A 124 -16.78 -14.42 9.51
CA ALA A 124 -15.96 -14.32 10.73
C ALA A 124 -14.44 -14.25 10.48
N GLY A 125 -14.03 -13.52 9.44
CA GLY A 125 -12.62 -13.32 9.10
C GLY A 125 -12.07 -14.24 8.01
N GLY A 126 -12.86 -15.19 7.52
CA GLY A 126 -12.43 -16.14 6.48
C GLY A 126 -12.42 -15.57 5.06
N ALA A 127 -13.09 -14.44 4.81
CA ALA A 127 -13.29 -13.89 3.47
C ALA A 127 -11.98 -13.48 2.79
N TYR A 128 -11.15 -12.71 3.48
CA TYR A 128 -9.90 -12.21 2.89
C TYR A 128 -8.95 -13.36 2.50
N GLN A 129 -8.80 -14.34 3.39
CA GLN A 129 -7.95 -15.51 3.13
C GLN A 129 -8.48 -16.34 1.95
N SER A 130 -9.80 -16.55 1.88
CA SER A 130 -10.45 -17.30 0.80
C SER A 130 -10.27 -16.60 -0.55
N ALA A 131 -10.39 -15.26 -0.59
CA ALA A 131 -10.19 -14.47 -1.81
C ALA A 131 -8.72 -14.47 -2.27
N SER A 132 -7.76 -14.43 -1.34
CA SER A 132 -6.34 -14.42 -1.69
C SER A 132 -5.79 -15.81 -2.06
N ALA A 133 -6.43 -16.90 -1.65
CA ALA A 133 -5.92 -18.26 -1.83
C ALA A 133 -5.71 -18.69 -3.29
N ALA A 134 -6.40 -18.05 -4.24
CA ALA A 134 -6.23 -18.33 -5.67
C ALA A 134 -5.00 -17.66 -6.30
N PHE A 135 -4.38 -16.71 -5.60
CA PHE A 135 -3.30 -15.86 -6.12
C PHE A 135 -1.94 -16.09 -5.43
N VAL A 136 -1.90 -17.00 -4.45
CA VAL A 136 -0.71 -17.42 -3.69
C VAL A 136 -0.44 -18.89 -3.99
#